data_AF-A0A953XH28-F1
#
_entry.id   AF-A0A953XH28-F1
#
_cell.length_a   1.000
_cell.length_b   1.000
_cell.length_c   1.000
_cell.angle_alpha   90.00
_cell.angle_beta   90.00
_cell.angle_gamma   90.00
#
_symmetry.space_group_name_H-M   'P 1'
#
loop_
_entity.id
_entity.type
_entity.pdbx_description
1 polymer ?
#
loop_
_entity_poly.entity_id
_entity_poly.type
_entity_poly.pdbx_seq_one_letter_code
_entity_poly.pdbx_strand_id
1 'polypeptide(L)'
;VLPFIGGPVEQGENVVFMLDRWKGVILLVTICVILFLMFRSARGGDEEDREKLSRRNRAALAGLTLLGFVGLLLGGKLFVDGAVEAAEMLGVPQLVIGLTVLAVGTSLPELATSIVAILRGESAISLGNVVGSNIFNVCMVLGLVSLVAPLAIDARVMKFDMIVMLGFSAGVTALAWHGKKLSRIEGLVMLAAYGLYVTNLFAGWV
;
A
#
# COMPACT_ATOMS: atom_id res chain seq x y z
N VAL A 1 -18.87 11.89 2.82
CA VAL A 1 -18.84 10.42 2.93
C VAL A 1 -19.00 9.88 1.52
N LEU A 2 -18.00 9.17 1.00
CA LEU A 2 -18.08 8.58 -0.35
C LEU A 2 -19.34 7.69 -0.42
N PRO A 3 -20.26 7.89 -1.38
CA PRO A 3 -21.53 7.14 -1.46
C PRO A 3 -21.37 5.63 -1.71
N PHE A 4 -20.12 5.17 -1.85
CA PHE A 4 -19.73 3.80 -2.12
C PHE A 4 -19.49 2.97 -0.85
N ILE A 5 -19.27 3.64 0.28
CA ILE A 5 -19.05 3.01 1.57
C ILE A 5 -20.43 2.98 2.23
N GLY A 6 -20.90 1.79 2.61
CA GLY A 6 -22.28 1.61 3.12
C GLY A 6 -22.59 2.55 4.28
N GLY A 7 -23.88 2.76 4.56
CA GLY A 7 -24.30 3.55 5.72
C GLY A 7 -23.73 3.00 7.04
N PRO A 8 -23.64 3.84 8.08
CA PRO A 8 -23.22 3.40 9.40
C PRO A 8 -24.12 2.26 9.88
N VAL A 9 -23.50 1.17 10.34
CA VAL A 9 -24.15 0.03 10.97
C VAL A 9 -23.74 0.02 12.44
N GLU A 10 -24.71 -0.05 13.35
CA GLU A 10 -24.44 -0.20 14.77
C GLU A 10 -23.98 -1.64 15.06
N GLN A 11 -22.81 -1.78 15.67
CA GLN A 11 -22.26 -3.06 16.10
C GLN A 11 -21.86 -2.95 17.58
N GLY A 12 -22.84 -3.16 18.47
CA GLY A 12 -22.69 -2.89 19.90
C GLY A 12 -22.69 -1.38 20.18
N GLU A 13 -21.74 -0.88 20.97
CA GLU A 13 -21.58 0.56 21.25
C GLU A 13 -20.85 1.33 20.12
N ASN A 14 -20.29 0.62 19.14
CA ASN A 14 -19.48 1.21 18.07
C ASN A 14 -20.25 1.32 16.75
N VAL A 15 -20.00 2.41 16.04
CA VAL A 15 -20.49 2.62 14.67
C VAL A 15 -19.43 2.15 13.69
N VAL A 16 -19.79 1.19 12.84
CA VAL A 16 -18.90 0.65 11.80
C VAL A 16 -19.48 0.86 10.41
N PHE A 17 -18.60 0.92 9.42
CA PHE A 17 -18.96 1.01 8.01
C PHE A 17 -18.68 -0.33 7.34
N MET A 18 -19.70 -0.93 6.73
CA MET A 18 -19.56 -2.25 6.10
C MET A 18 -19.08 -2.14 4.65
N LEU A 19 -17.98 -2.84 4.36
CA LEU A 19 -17.51 -3.11 3.00
C LEU A 19 -17.96 -4.52 2.60
N ASP A 20 -19.09 -4.57 1.91
CA ASP A 20 -19.70 -5.81 1.42
C ASP A 20 -18.92 -6.46 0.27
N ARG A 21 -19.17 -7.76 0.08
CA ARG A 21 -18.58 -8.57 -0.99
C ARG A 21 -18.72 -7.94 -2.38
N TRP A 22 -19.88 -7.36 -2.71
CA TRP A 22 -20.11 -6.78 -4.04
C TRP A 22 -19.23 -5.53 -4.30
N LYS A 23 -18.91 -4.76 -3.25
CA LYS A 23 -17.96 -3.63 -3.34
C LYS A 23 -16.55 -4.18 -3.62
N GLY A 24 -16.21 -5.31 -3.01
CA GLY A 24 -15.02 -6.09 -3.31
C GLY A 24 -14.90 -6.47 -4.79
N VAL A 25 -15.98 -6.99 -5.37
CA VAL A 25 -16.02 -7.33 -6.81
C VAL A 25 -15.68 -6.12 -7.67
N ILE A 26 -16.21 -4.93 -7.34
CA ILE A 26 -15.95 -3.71 -8.11
C ILE A 26 -14.46 -3.33 -8.05
N LEU A 27 -13.84 -3.41 -6.86
CA LEU A 27 -12.40 -3.17 -6.70
C LEU A 27 -11.56 -4.16 -7.53
N LEU A 28 -11.96 -5.43 -7.56
CA LEU A 28 -11.29 -6.46 -8.38
C LEU A 28 -11.46 -6.24 -9.88
N VAL A 29 -12.66 -5.90 -10.33
CA VAL A 29 -12.91 -5.55 -11.73
C VAL A 29 -12.07 -4.33 -12.12
N THR A 30 -11.95 -3.34 -11.22
CA THR A 30 -11.18 -2.13 -11.44
C THR A 30 -9.70 -2.44 -11.65
N ILE A 31 -9.08 -3.25 -10.78
CA ILE A 31 -7.67 -3.64 -10.96
C ILE A 31 -7.48 -4.49 -12.21
N CYS A 32 -8.41 -5.40 -12.55
CA CYS A 32 -8.33 -6.17 -13.79
C CYS A 32 -8.35 -5.26 -15.03
N VAL A 33 -9.23 -4.25 -15.05
CA VAL A 33 -9.29 -3.26 -16.13
C VAL A 33 -7.99 -2.45 -16.19
N ILE A 34 -7.49 -1.95 -15.06
CA ILE A 34 -6.22 -1.19 -15.01
C ILE A 34 -5.07 -2.04 -15.55
N LEU A 35 -4.92 -3.28 -15.08
CA LEU A 35 -3.87 -4.19 -15.55
C LEU A 35 -4.00 -4.48 -17.04
N PHE A 36 -5.22 -4.68 -17.54
CA PHE A 36 -5.47 -4.89 -18.96
C PHE A 36 -5.05 -3.68 -19.81
N LEU A 37 -5.42 -2.47 -19.38
CA LEU A 37 -5.06 -1.23 -20.06
C LEU A 37 -3.53 -1.01 -20.04
N MET A 38 -2.88 -1.25 -18.90
CA MET A 38 -1.42 -1.15 -18.77
C MET A 38 -0.72 -2.17 -19.68
N PHE A 39 -1.18 -3.42 -19.68
CA PHE A 39 -0.59 -4.47 -20.52
C PHE A 39 -0.75 -4.17 -22.01
N ARG A 40 -1.89 -3.59 -22.41
CA ARG A 40 -2.11 -3.13 -23.78
C ARG A 40 -1.19 -1.97 -24.15
N SER A 41 -0.92 -1.05 -23.23
CA SER A 41 -0.03 0.10 -23.46
C SER A 41 1.46 -0.28 -23.47
N ALA A 42 1.85 -1.33 -22.76
CA ALA A 42 3.25 -1.74 -22.59
C ALA A 42 3.85 -2.51 -23.79
N ARG A 43 3.09 -2.71 -24.88
CA ARG A 43 3.44 -3.62 -25.97
C ARG A 43 4.52 -3.11 -26.95
N GLY A 44 5.41 -2.21 -26.50
CA GLY A 44 6.48 -1.59 -27.30
C GLY A 44 7.81 -1.45 -26.55
N GLY A 45 8.26 -2.49 -25.84
CA GLY A 45 9.51 -2.44 -25.08
C GLY A 45 10.78 -2.49 -25.95
N ASP A 46 11.83 -1.80 -25.48
CA ASP A 46 13.14 -1.69 -26.15
C ASP A 46 13.81 -3.05 -26.39
N GLU A 47 14.25 -3.28 -27.64
CA GLU A 47 14.90 -4.51 -28.11
C GLU A 47 16.21 -4.81 -27.33
N GLU A 48 16.89 -3.77 -26.85
CA GLU A 48 18.18 -3.86 -26.14
C GLU A 48 18.08 -4.52 -24.75
N ASP A 49 16.98 -4.28 -24.03
CA ASP A 49 16.74 -4.90 -22.71
C ASP A 49 16.41 -6.40 -22.85
N ARG A 50 15.74 -6.78 -23.94
CA ARG A 50 15.41 -8.17 -24.26
C ARG A 50 16.67 -9.00 -24.54
N GLU A 51 17.65 -8.40 -25.20
CA GLU A 51 18.92 -9.07 -25.52
C GLU A 51 19.77 -9.31 -24.26
N LYS A 52 19.82 -8.34 -23.33
CA LYS A 52 20.48 -8.51 -22.01
C LYS A 52 19.80 -9.60 -21.16
N LEU A 53 18.46 -9.66 -21.18
CA LEU A 53 17.69 -10.69 -20.47
C LEU A 53 17.88 -12.09 -21.08
N SER A 54 17.98 -12.19 -22.40
CA SER A 54 18.22 -13.45 -23.13
C SER A 54 19.54 -14.12 -22.73
N ARG A 55 20.57 -13.33 -22.41
CA ARG A 55 21.91 -13.82 -22.01
C ARG A 55 22.00 -14.33 -20.56
N ARG A 56 21.07 -13.96 -19.68
CA ARG A 56 21.07 -14.41 -18.27
C ARG A 56 20.44 -15.79 -18.14
N ASN A 57 20.99 -16.61 -17.26
CA ASN A 57 20.43 -17.93 -16.94
C ASN A 57 19.03 -17.77 -16.33
N ARG A 58 18.00 -18.09 -17.12
CA ARG A 58 16.58 -18.02 -16.73
C ARG A 58 16.26 -18.85 -15.49
N ALA A 59 16.90 -20.01 -15.33
CA ALA A 59 16.67 -20.86 -14.16
C ALA A 59 17.23 -20.21 -12.88
N ALA A 60 18.40 -19.58 -12.97
CA ALA A 60 18.97 -18.84 -11.85
C ALA A 60 18.11 -17.62 -11.47
N LEU A 61 17.57 -16.91 -12.46
CA LEU A 61 16.62 -15.81 -12.24
C LEU A 61 15.34 -16.27 -11.55
N ALA A 62 14.71 -17.32 -12.07
CA ALA A 62 13.51 -17.89 -11.48
C ALA A 62 13.76 -18.40 -10.05
N GLY A 63 14.90 -19.05 -9.81
CA GLY A 63 15.31 -19.50 -8.48
C GLY A 63 15.47 -18.34 -7.49
N LEU A 64 16.13 -17.26 -7.91
CA LEU A 64 16.29 -16.06 -7.07
C LEU A 64 14.94 -15.40 -6.76
N THR A 65 14.05 -15.28 -7.76
CA THR A 65 12.70 -14.73 -7.57
C THR A 65 11.88 -15.58 -6.61
N LEU A 66 11.91 -16.91 -6.75
CA LEU A 66 11.18 -17.82 -5.88
C LEU A 66 11.70 -17.74 -4.45
N LEU A 67 13.02 -17.74 -4.27
CA LEU A 67 13.65 -17.60 -2.96
C LEU A 67 13.26 -16.28 -2.28
N GLY A 68 13.28 -15.18 -3.03
CA GLY A 68 12.83 -13.88 -2.53
C GLY A 68 11.35 -13.88 -2.13
N PHE A 69 10.49 -14.50 -2.93
CA PHE A 69 9.06 -14.61 -2.64
C PHE A 69 8.80 -15.42 -1.36
N VAL A 70 9.46 -16.56 -1.19
CA VAL A 70 9.38 -17.36 0.05
C VAL A 70 9.88 -16.55 1.25
N GLY A 71 10.99 -15.83 1.10
CA GLY A 71 11.53 -14.96 2.14
C GLY A 71 10.54 -13.86 2.56
N LEU A 72 9.86 -13.23 1.59
CA LEU A 72 8.83 -12.23 1.85
C LEU A 72 7.62 -12.81 2.58
N LEU A 73 7.14 -13.99 2.17
CA LEU A 73 6.00 -14.64 2.83
C LEU A 73 6.31 -15.00 4.28
N LEU A 74 7.47 -15.62 4.52
CA LEU A 74 7.87 -16.03 5.86
C LEU A 74 8.19 -14.83 6.74
N GLY A 75 8.97 -13.87 6.23
CA GLY A 75 9.32 -12.65 6.95
C GLY A 75 8.10 -11.79 7.27
N GLY A 76 7.17 -11.65 6.32
CA GLY A 76 5.92 -10.93 6.52
C GLY A 76 5.05 -11.55 7.61
N LYS A 77 4.90 -12.88 7.61
CA LYS A 77 4.15 -13.60 8.64
C LYS A 77 4.78 -13.39 10.02
N LEU A 78 6.09 -13.66 10.16
CA LEU A 78 6.80 -13.50 11.43
C LEU A 78 6.73 -12.06 11.96
N PHE A 79 6.82 -11.08 11.07
CA PHE A 79 6.72 -9.67 11.43
C PHE A 79 5.33 -9.29 11.93
N VAL A 80 4.27 -9.70 11.23
CA VAL A 80 2.88 -9.45 11.64
C VAL A 80 2.58 -10.11 12.97
N ASP A 81 2.90 -11.40 13.12
CA ASP A 81 2.63 -12.17 14.34
C ASP A 81 3.36 -11.53 15.55
N GLY A 82 4.66 -11.24 15.40
CA GLY A 82 5.45 -10.62 16.46
C GLY A 82 5.02 -9.20 16.82
N ALA A 83 4.56 -8.41 15.84
CA ALA A 83 4.05 -7.05 16.10
C ALA A 83 2.69 -7.08 16.81
N VAL A 84 1.81 -8.04 16.49
CA VAL A 84 0.53 -8.22 17.19
C VAL A 84 0.76 -8.68 18.64
N GLU A 85 1.63 -9.67 18.86
CA GLU A 85 1.98 -10.12 20.22
C GLU A 85 2.58 -8.97 21.06
N ALA A 86 3.48 -8.18 20.48
CA ALA A 86 4.04 -7.00 21.14
C ALA A 86 2.97 -5.94 21.47
N ALA A 87 1.99 -5.74 20.59
CA ALA A 87 0.86 -4.83 20.82
C ALA A 87 0.04 -5.25 22.04
N GLU A 88 -0.27 -6.54 22.12
CA GLU A 88 -1.04 -7.12 23.24
C GLU A 88 -0.30 -7.00 24.57
N MET A 89 1.01 -7.25 24.58
CA MET A 89 1.85 -7.07 25.77
C MET A 89 1.91 -5.62 26.26
N LEU A 90 1.85 -4.64 25.34
CA LEU A 90 1.90 -3.22 25.64
C LEU A 90 0.50 -2.61 25.90
N GLY A 91 -0.57 -3.38 25.73
CA GLY A 91 -1.95 -2.89 25.84
C GLY A 91 -2.35 -1.91 24.72
N VAL A 92 -1.64 -1.92 23.60
CA VAL A 92 -1.91 -1.03 22.46
C VAL A 92 -2.95 -1.69 21.54
N PRO A 93 -4.01 -0.98 21.11
CA PRO A 93 -5.01 -1.52 20.20
C PRO A 93 -4.38 -2.01 18.90
N GLN A 94 -4.82 -3.19 18.46
CA GLN A 94 -4.38 -3.80 17.20
C GLN A 94 -4.57 -2.85 16.00
N LEU A 95 -5.59 -1.97 16.02
CA LEU A 95 -5.80 -0.94 15.00
C LEU A 95 -4.63 0.06 14.92
N VAL A 96 -4.12 0.54 16.05
CA VAL A 96 -3.02 1.53 16.09
C VAL A 96 -1.75 0.90 15.53
N ILE A 97 -1.44 -0.32 15.95
CA ILE A 97 -0.27 -1.07 15.47
C ILE A 97 -0.42 -1.47 14.00
N GLY A 98 -1.63 -1.82 13.58
CA GLY A 98 -2.00 -2.07 12.18
C GLY A 98 -1.72 -0.86 11.28
N LEU A 99 -2.18 0.33 11.70
CA LEU A 99 -2.03 1.58 10.95
C LEU A 99 -0.61 2.19 11.01
N THR A 100 0.29 1.65 11.85
CA THR A 100 1.64 2.22 12.06
C THR A 100 2.72 1.20 11.79
N VAL A 101 3.01 0.31 12.74
CA VAL A 101 4.13 -0.62 12.69
C VAL A 101 3.94 -1.63 11.56
N LEU A 102 2.76 -2.23 11.44
CA LEU A 102 2.48 -3.19 10.35
C LEU A 102 2.55 -2.51 8.99
N ALA A 103 1.91 -1.34 8.86
CA ALA A 103 1.91 -0.54 7.63
C ALA A 103 3.34 -0.18 7.20
N VAL A 104 4.17 0.34 8.12
CA VAL A 104 5.57 0.67 7.82
C VAL A 104 6.36 -0.57 7.46
N GLY A 105 6.30 -1.63 8.29
CA GLY A 105 7.14 -2.80 8.11
C GLY A 105 6.84 -3.59 6.84
N THR A 106 5.57 -3.65 6.42
CA THR A 106 5.19 -4.27 5.15
C THR A 106 5.59 -3.46 3.92
N SER A 107 5.74 -2.13 4.05
CA SER A 107 6.27 -1.25 3.00
C SER A 107 7.79 -1.06 3.03
N LEU A 108 8.52 -1.56 4.04
CA LEU A 108 9.99 -1.50 4.06
C LEU A 108 10.65 -2.19 2.86
N PRO A 109 10.22 -3.39 2.41
CA PRO A 109 10.76 -3.99 1.20
C PRO A 109 10.58 -3.10 -0.03
N GLU A 110 9.40 -2.46 -0.15
CA GLU A 110 9.09 -1.55 -1.24
C GLU A 110 9.99 -0.31 -1.20
N LEU A 111 10.18 0.28 -0.01
CA LEU A 111 11.10 1.38 0.22
C LEU A 111 12.53 1.01 -0.21
N ALA A 112 13.01 -0.18 0.19
CA ALA A 112 14.33 -0.66 -0.17
C ALA A 112 14.48 -0.79 -1.70
N THR A 113 13.49 -1.39 -2.39
CA THR A 113 13.51 -1.50 -3.85
C THR A 113 13.47 -0.15 -4.56
N SER A 114 12.67 0.81 -4.05
CA SER A 114 12.58 2.17 -4.56
C SER A 114 13.90 2.94 -4.40
N ILE A 115 14.55 2.83 -3.23
CA ILE A 115 15.88 3.43 -3.00
C ILE A 115 16.90 2.85 -3.98
N VAL A 116 16.96 1.51 -4.13
CA VAL A 116 17.90 0.86 -5.04
C VAL A 116 17.65 1.30 -6.49
N ALA A 117 16.41 1.41 -6.93
CA ALA A 117 16.06 1.88 -8.28
C ALA A 117 16.49 3.34 -8.51
N ILE A 118 16.23 4.23 -7.54
CA ILE A 118 16.67 5.64 -7.61
C ILE A 118 18.20 5.74 -7.68
N LEU A 119 18.93 4.96 -6.86
CA LEU A 119 20.40 4.93 -6.87
C LEU A 119 20.98 4.44 -8.21
N ARG A 120 20.21 3.66 -8.98
CA ARG A 120 20.56 3.21 -10.34
C ARG A 120 20.13 4.18 -11.44
N GLY A 121 19.51 5.30 -11.09
CA GLY A 121 18.94 6.26 -12.05
C GLY A 121 17.59 5.82 -12.63
N GLU A 122 17.02 4.71 -12.18
CA GLU A 122 15.78 4.11 -12.67
C GLU A 122 14.54 4.74 -11.96
N SER A 123 14.46 6.07 -11.99
CA SER A 123 13.44 6.81 -11.23
C SER A 123 12.00 6.48 -11.65
N ALA A 124 11.79 6.16 -12.93
CA ALA A 124 10.48 5.74 -13.45
C ALA A 124 10.04 4.38 -12.87
N ILE A 125 10.97 3.45 -12.66
CA ILE A 125 10.70 2.14 -12.04
C ILE A 125 10.31 2.33 -10.57
N SER A 126 11.05 3.18 -9.85
CA SER A 126 10.70 3.52 -8.45
C SER A 126 9.31 4.14 -8.34
N LEU A 127 8.95 5.07 -9.23
CA LEU A 127 7.62 5.70 -9.21
C LEU A 127 6.52 4.69 -9.53
N GLY A 128 6.75 3.82 -10.53
CA GLY A 128 5.84 2.74 -10.88
C GLY A 128 5.60 1.78 -9.72
N ASN A 129 6.63 1.45 -8.95
CA ASN A 129 6.53 0.62 -7.75
C ASN A 129 5.63 1.28 -6.68
N VAL A 130 5.91 2.53 -6.30
CA VAL A 130 5.15 3.24 -5.25
C VAL A 130 3.68 3.43 -5.64
N VAL A 131 3.41 3.87 -6.87
CA VAL A 131 2.03 4.09 -7.35
C VAL A 131 1.31 2.76 -7.54
N GLY A 132 1.98 1.77 -8.14
CA GLY A 132 1.44 0.45 -8.41
C GLY A 132 1.06 -0.31 -7.14
N SER A 133 1.93 -0.32 -6.13
CA SER A 133 1.67 -0.97 -4.84
C SER A 133 0.47 -0.38 -4.11
N ASN A 134 0.30 0.94 -4.10
CA ASN A 134 -0.87 1.56 -3.47
C ASN A 134 -2.18 1.21 -4.19
N ILE A 135 -2.18 1.24 -5.53
CA ILE A 135 -3.34 0.81 -6.34
C ILE A 135 -3.64 -0.67 -6.08
N PHE A 136 -2.61 -1.52 -6.03
CA PHE A 136 -2.74 -2.95 -5.76
C PHE A 136 -3.30 -3.22 -4.36
N ASN A 137 -2.83 -2.54 -3.33
CA ASN A 137 -3.32 -2.70 -1.95
C ASN A 137 -4.79 -2.28 -1.83
N VAL A 138 -5.17 -1.13 -2.39
CA VAL A 138 -6.55 -0.63 -2.33
C VAL A 138 -7.50 -1.47 -3.18
N CYS A 139 -7.08 -1.94 -4.36
CA CYS A 139 -7.99 -2.64 -5.26
C CYS A 139 -7.95 -4.16 -5.08
N MET A 140 -6.76 -4.76 -5.10
CA MET A 140 -6.62 -6.22 -5.05
C MET A 140 -6.69 -6.73 -3.61
N VAL A 141 -5.88 -6.21 -2.68
CA VAL A 141 -5.85 -6.73 -1.30
C VAL A 141 -7.19 -6.48 -0.61
N LEU A 142 -7.64 -5.22 -0.55
CA LEU A 142 -8.93 -4.89 0.06
C LEU A 142 -10.11 -5.59 -0.65
N GLY A 143 -10.08 -5.65 -1.99
CA GLY A 143 -11.09 -6.34 -2.79
C GLY A 143 -11.18 -7.83 -2.46
N LEU A 144 -10.05 -8.55 -2.45
CA LEU A 144 -9.99 -9.97 -2.12
C LEU A 144 -10.42 -10.24 -0.67
N VAL A 145 -9.89 -9.48 0.29
CA VAL A 145 -10.23 -9.67 1.71
C VAL A 145 -11.74 -9.49 1.92
N SER A 146 -12.34 -8.47 1.29
CA SER A 146 -13.79 -8.22 1.41
C SER A 146 -14.68 -9.31 0.79
N LEU A 147 -14.17 -10.08 -0.18
CA LEU A 147 -14.88 -11.23 -0.74
C LEU A 147 -14.85 -12.43 0.21
N VAL A 148 -13.71 -12.66 0.86
CA VAL A 148 -13.55 -13.71 1.86
C VAL A 148 -14.49 -13.42 3.04
N ALA A 149 -14.38 -12.23 3.63
CA ALA A 149 -15.22 -11.79 4.74
C ALA A 149 -15.59 -10.30 4.58
N PRO A 150 -16.87 -9.92 4.74
CA PRO A 150 -17.25 -8.51 4.81
C PRO A 150 -16.44 -7.78 5.89
N LEU A 151 -15.89 -6.62 5.53
CA LEU A 151 -15.03 -5.86 6.43
C LEU A 151 -15.83 -4.79 7.17
N ALA A 152 -15.79 -4.83 8.50
CA ALA A 152 -16.27 -3.75 9.35
C ALA A 152 -15.15 -2.72 9.53
N ILE A 153 -15.35 -1.52 8.98
CA ILE A 153 -14.39 -0.41 9.05
C ILE A 153 -14.81 0.50 10.20
N ASP A 154 -13.89 0.76 11.13
CA ASP A 154 -14.14 1.65 12.26
C ASP A 154 -14.49 3.08 11.80
N ALA A 155 -15.40 3.75 12.51
CA ALA A 155 -15.79 5.12 12.19
C ALA A 155 -14.61 6.11 12.24
N ARG A 156 -13.60 5.88 13.09
CA ARG A 156 -12.37 6.68 13.14
C ARG A 156 -11.62 6.60 11.81
N VAL A 157 -11.46 5.39 11.29
CA VAL A 157 -10.80 5.16 10.00
C VAL A 157 -11.55 5.88 8.89
N MET A 158 -12.88 5.82 8.91
CA MET A 158 -13.71 6.46 7.89
C MET A 158 -13.67 8.00 7.95
N LYS A 159 -13.75 8.56 9.16
CA LYS A 159 -13.90 10.00 9.38
C LYS A 159 -12.58 10.75 9.40
N PHE A 160 -11.49 10.09 9.74
CA PHE A 160 -10.18 10.73 9.90
C PHE A 160 -9.13 10.09 9.00
N ASP A 161 -8.78 8.83 9.21
CA ASP A 161 -7.61 8.21 8.57
C ASP A 161 -7.74 8.16 7.04
N MET A 162 -8.93 7.84 6.52
CA MET A 162 -9.21 7.88 5.07
C MET A 162 -9.11 9.29 4.48
N ILE A 163 -9.58 10.31 5.19
CA ILE A 163 -9.50 11.70 4.71
C ILE A 163 -8.05 12.16 4.67
N VAL A 164 -7.27 11.82 5.71
CA VAL A 164 -5.84 12.08 5.76
C VAL A 164 -5.14 11.38 4.59
N MET A 165 -5.38 10.08 4.37
CA MET A 165 -4.81 9.32 3.24
C MET A 165 -5.12 9.97 1.88
N LEU A 166 -6.37 10.39 1.65
CA LEU A 166 -6.78 11.08 0.43
C LEU A 166 -6.09 12.44 0.30
N GLY A 167 -5.96 13.19 1.41
CA GLY A 167 -5.24 14.46 1.46
C GLY A 167 -3.76 14.31 1.09
N PHE A 168 -3.08 13.31 1.66
CA PHE A 168 -1.69 12.99 1.29
C PHE A 168 -1.58 12.59 -0.19
N SER A 169 -2.46 11.72 -0.66
CA SER A 169 -2.46 11.26 -2.06
C SER A 169 -2.69 12.42 -3.04
N ALA A 170 -3.63 13.32 -2.73
CA ALA A 170 -3.87 14.53 -3.51
C ALA A 170 -2.67 15.49 -3.44
N GLY A 171 -2.05 15.64 -2.27
CA GLY A 171 -0.84 16.44 -2.08
C GLY A 171 0.33 15.95 -2.92
N VAL A 172 0.65 14.65 -2.88
CA VAL A 172 1.68 14.04 -3.74
C VAL A 172 1.36 14.32 -5.21
N THR A 173 0.10 14.10 -5.62
CA THR A 173 -0.33 14.27 -7.01
C THR A 173 -0.19 15.73 -7.47
N ALA A 174 -0.59 16.69 -6.63
CA ALA A 174 -0.48 18.12 -6.93
C ALA A 174 0.99 18.56 -7.07
N LEU A 175 1.86 18.10 -6.17
CA LEU A 175 3.30 18.38 -6.23
C LEU A 175 3.94 17.76 -7.47
N ALA A 176 3.58 16.51 -7.79
CA ALA A 176 4.06 15.82 -8.99
C ALA A 176 3.56 16.47 -10.30
N TRP A 177 2.38 17.10 -10.29
CA TRP A 177 1.86 17.84 -11.44
C TRP A 177 2.57 19.19 -11.62
N HIS A 178 2.77 19.95 -10.52
CA HIS A 178 3.36 21.28 -10.57
C HIS A 178 4.89 21.27 -10.79
N GLY A 179 5.58 20.22 -10.35
CA GLY A 179 7.02 20.07 -10.52
C GLY A 179 7.35 18.79 -11.27
N LYS A 180 8.12 18.89 -12.38
CA LYS A 180 8.66 17.70 -13.08
C LYS A 180 9.57 16.82 -12.20
N LYS A 181 9.91 17.28 -10.98
CA LYS A 181 10.74 16.60 -9.98
C LYS A 181 10.25 16.97 -8.58
N LEU A 182 10.08 15.97 -7.72
CA LEU A 182 9.87 16.18 -6.29
C LEU A 182 11.19 16.60 -5.65
N SER A 183 11.20 17.74 -4.98
CA SER A 183 12.35 18.28 -4.25
C SER A 183 12.54 17.57 -2.90
N ARG A 184 13.76 17.65 -2.35
CA ARG A 184 14.06 17.11 -1.02
C ARG A 184 13.24 17.78 0.08
N ILE A 185 12.91 19.06 -0.08
CA ILE A 185 12.13 19.82 0.90
C ILE A 185 10.68 19.33 0.91
N GLU A 186 10.07 19.14 -0.26
CA GLU A 186 8.72 18.57 -0.36
C GLU A 186 8.67 17.19 0.29
N GLY A 187 9.65 16.32 0.00
CA GLY A 187 9.76 15.01 0.65
C GLY A 187 9.88 15.10 2.19
N LEU A 188 10.68 16.03 2.70
CA LEU A 188 10.84 16.25 4.14
C LEU A 188 9.54 16.76 4.79
N VAL A 189 8.82 17.66 4.12
CA VAL A 189 7.52 18.16 4.57
C VAL A 189 6.51 17.01 4.63
N MET A 190 6.46 16.13 3.62
CA MET A 190 5.58 14.96 3.64
C MET A 190 5.95 14.01 4.78
N LEU A 191 7.24 13.77 5.02
CA LEU A 191 7.70 12.92 6.11
C LEU A 191 7.35 13.51 7.49
N ALA A 192 7.51 14.83 7.66
CA ALA A 192 7.12 15.53 8.88
C ALA A 192 5.62 15.46 9.12
N ALA A 193 4.81 15.65 8.08
CA ALA A 193 3.36 15.50 8.16
C ALA A 193 2.95 14.06 8.51
N TYR A 194 3.63 13.05 7.96
CA TYR A 194 3.40 11.65 8.32
C TYR A 194 3.76 11.38 9.79
N GLY A 195 4.89 11.93 10.26
CA GLY A 195 5.28 11.87 11.67
C GLY A 195 4.23 12.48 12.59
N LEU A 196 3.67 13.63 12.22
CA LEU A 196 2.58 14.28 12.96
C LEU A 196 1.29 13.44 12.98
N TYR A 197 0.95 12.79 11.87
CA TYR A 197 -0.18 11.87 11.81
C TYR A 197 0.03 10.67 12.76
N VAL A 198 1.21 10.06 12.74
CA VAL A 198 1.54 8.94 13.63
C VAL A 198 1.47 9.36 15.09
N THR A 199 2.05 10.51 15.47
CA THR A 199 1.98 10.99 16.86
C THR A 199 0.55 11.29 17.29
N ASN A 200 -0.28 11.89 16.43
CA ASN A 200 -1.70 12.09 16.72
C ASN A 200 -2.47 10.76 16.86
N LEU A 201 -2.09 9.74 16.10
CA LEU A 201 -2.68 8.41 16.20
C LEU A 201 -2.43 7.80 17.59
N PHE A 202 -1.18 7.87 18.08
CA PHE A 202 -0.79 7.41 19.42
C PHE A 202 -1.34 8.31 20.55
N ALA A 203 -1.36 9.63 20.36
CA ALA A 203 -1.88 10.57 21.36
C ALA A 203 -3.40 10.49 21.52
N GLY A 204 -4.13 10.10 20.47
CA GLY A 204 -5.56 9.79 20.58
C GLY A 204 -5.84 8.42 21.18
N TRP A 205 -4.80 7.66 21.55
CA TRP A 205 -4.89 6.38 22.25
C TRP A 205 -4.50 6.48 23.73
N VAL A 206 -3.45 7.23 24.08
CA VAL A 206 -3.05 7.52 25.48
C VAL A 206 -4.10 8.38 26.16
#